data_AF-A0A955T665-F1
#
_entry.id   AF-A0A955T665-F1
#
_cell.length_a   1.000
_cell.length_b   1.000
_cell.length_c   1.000
_cell.angle_alpha   90.00
_cell.angle_beta   90.00
_cell.angle_gamma   90.00
#
_symmetry.space_group_name_H-M   'P 1'
#
loop_
_entity.id
_entity.type
_entity.pdbx_description
1 polymer ?
#
loop_
_entity_poly.entity_id
_entity_poly.type
_entity_poly.pdbx_seq_one_letter_code
_entity_poly.pdbx_strand_id
1 'polypeptide(L)'
;MDLDDRKPVEEGKFAYEGLDRIMHEKARLGILTSLLTEPDGILFTDLKKLCSLTDGNLSRHLQALEKEGLVEVWKGFHKRRP
;
A
#
# COMPACT_ATOMS: atom_id res chain seq x y z
N MET A 1 -3.82 20.69 43.92
CA MET A 1 -5.02 20.87 43.10
C MET A 1 -4.47 21.13 41.72
N ASP A 2 -4.06 20.08 41.03
CA ASP A 2 -3.44 20.17 39.71
C ASP A 2 -4.01 19.01 38.91
N LEU A 3 -5.19 19.29 38.34
CA LEU A 3 -5.80 18.46 37.32
C LEU A 3 -4.90 18.60 36.09
N ASP A 4 -4.20 17.53 35.74
CA ASP A 4 -3.56 17.37 34.42
C ASP A 4 -4.69 17.31 33.38
N ASP A 5 -5.20 18.50 33.02
CA ASP A 5 -6.31 18.74 32.11
C ASP A 5 -5.86 18.62 30.65
N ARG A 6 -4.99 17.63 30.37
CA ARG A 6 -4.63 17.26 29.01
C ARG A 6 -5.83 16.54 28.40
N LYS A 7 -6.71 17.33 27.76
CA LYS A 7 -7.70 16.80 26.81
C LYS A 7 -7.01 15.77 25.92
N PRO A 8 -7.62 14.60 25.66
CA PRO A 8 -7.09 13.67 24.68
C PRO A 8 -6.83 14.46 23.40
N VAL A 9 -5.61 14.38 22.88
CA VAL A 9 -5.33 14.92 21.55
C VAL A 9 -6.30 14.19 20.63
N GLU A 10 -7.25 14.92 20.07
CA GLU A 10 -8.20 14.37 19.12
C GLU A 10 -7.38 14.02 17.89
N GLU A 11 -6.84 12.79 17.85
CA GLU A 11 -6.09 12.28 16.72
C GLU A 11 -6.95 12.50 15.49
N GLY A 12 -6.45 13.34 14.57
CA GLY A 12 -7.20 13.67 13.36
C GLY A 12 -7.62 12.38 12.66
N LYS A 13 -8.76 12.39 11.96
CA LYS A 13 -9.30 11.21 11.26
C LYS A 13 -8.28 10.48 10.35
N PHE A 14 -7.21 11.16 9.97
CA PHE A 14 -6.11 10.67 9.14
C PHE A 14 -4.72 10.83 9.81
N ALA A 15 -4.67 10.99 11.13
CA ALA A 15 -3.44 11.00 11.92
C ALA A 15 -2.96 9.55 12.06
N TYR A 16 -2.39 9.03 10.97
CA TYR A 16 -1.94 7.66 10.93
C TYR A 16 -0.55 7.54 11.53
N GLU A 17 -0.48 7.41 12.85
CA GLU A 17 0.77 7.06 13.51
C GLU A 17 1.32 5.74 12.95
N GLY A 18 2.55 5.76 12.41
CA GLY A 18 3.21 4.59 11.83
C GLY A 18 3.08 4.41 10.31
N LEU A 19 2.16 5.12 9.63
CA LEU A 19 2.03 5.06 8.16
C LEU A 19 3.24 5.68 7.43
N ASP A 20 3.99 6.51 8.15
CA ASP A 20 5.10 7.31 7.67
C ASP A 20 6.15 6.44 6.94
N ARG A 21 6.66 5.39 7.58
CA ARG A 21 7.75 4.56 7.02
C ARG A 21 7.34 3.78 5.76
N ILE A 22 6.05 3.44 5.62
CA ILE A 22 5.59 2.62 4.51
C ILE A 22 5.17 3.48 3.32
N MET A 23 4.61 4.66 3.56
CA MET A 23 4.11 5.53 2.48
C MET A 23 5.07 6.64 2.04
N HIS A 24 6.24 6.79 2.68
CA HIS A 24 7.28 7.74 2.25
C HIS A 24 7.81 7.52 0.83
N GLU A 25 7.57 6.36 0.23
CA GLU A 25 7.89 6.12 -1.18
C GLU A 25 6.71 6.41 -2.09
N LYS A 26 6.87 7.40 -2.99
CA LYS A 26 5.87 7.79 -4.00
C LYS A 26 5.29 6.61 -4.78
N ALA A 27 6.12 5.60 -5.06
CA ALA A 27 5.71 4.38 -5.76
C ALA A 27 4.66 3.57 -4.97
N ARG A 28 4.83 3.43 -3.65
CA ARG A 28 3.90 2.68 -2.79
C ARG A 28 2.55 3.40 -2.67
N LEU A 29 2.56 4.73 -2.55
CA LEU A 29 1.33 5.52 -2.60
C LEU A 29 0.61 5.36 -3.94
N GLY A 30 1.34 5.42 -5.05
CA GLY A 30 0.78 5.20 -6.39
C GLY A 30 0.12 3.83 -6.51
N ILE A 31 0.81 2.76 -6.08
CA ILE A 31 0.30 1.39 -6.09
C ILE A 31 -1.01 1.28 -5.29
N LEU A 32 -1.02 1.76 -4.04
CA LEU A 32 -2.21 1.68 -3.17
C LEU A 32 -3.37 2.48 -3.75
N THR A 33 -3.10 3.68 -4.28
CA THR A 33 -4.13 4.51 -4.91
C THR A 33 -4.74 3.84 -6.12
N SER A 34 -3.93 3.22 -6.99
CA SER A 34 -4.43 2.46 -8.14
C SER A 34 -5.28 1.27 -7.70
N LEU A 35 -4.87 0.53 -6.67
CA LEU A 35 -5.65 -0.62 -6.17
C LEU A 35 -6.97 -0.18 -5.52
N LEU A 36 -7.02 0.99 -4.87
CA LEU A 36 -8.25 1.52 -4.28
C LEU A 36 -9.34 1.82 -5.32
N THR A 37 -8.97 2.09 -6.58
CA THR A 37 -9.96 2.32 -7.64
C THR A 37 -10.48 1.03 -8.29
N GLU A 38 -9.84 -0.12 -8.02
CA GLU A 38 -10.11 -1.39 -8.67
C GLU A 38 -10.28 -2.51 -7.61
N PRO A 39 -11.48 -2.67 -7.03
CA PRO A 39 -11.72 -3.58 -5.90
C PRO A 39 -11.51 -5.06 -6.24
N ASP A 40 -11.62 -5.44 -7.51
CA ASP A 40 -11.36 -6.80 -8.00
C ASP A 40 -9.85 -7.09 -8.22
N GLY A 41 -9.00 -6.09 -8.01
CA GLY A 41 -7.55 -6.16 -8.20
C GLY A 41 -7.09 -5.78 -9.62
N ILE A 42 -5.79 -5.54 -9.74
CA ILE A 42 -5.14 -5.10 -10.99
C ILE A 42 -4.07 -6.12 -11.40
N LEU A 43 -4.03 -6.45 -12.70
CA LEU A 43 -2.96 -7.28 -13.26
C LEU A 43 -1.60 -6.59 -13.07
N PHE A 44 -0.58 -7.38 -12.69
CA PHE A 44 0.79 -6.89 -12.46
C PHE A 44 1.31 -6.02 -13.62
N THR A 45 1.06 -6.43 -14.86
CA THR A 45 1.51 -5.70 -16.06
C THR A 45 0.87 -4.33 -16.22
N ASP A 46 -0.36 -4.15 -15.75
CA ASP A 46 -1.09 -2.90 -15.87
C ASP A 46 -0.78 -1.98 -14.71
N LEU A 47 -0.69 -2.52 -13.48
CA LEU A 47 -0.21 -1.79 -12.32
C LEU A 47 1.21 -1.22 -12.56
N LYS A 48 2.07 -2.00 -13.22
CA LYS A 48 3.40 -1.55 -13.65
C LYS A 48 3.34 -0.31 -14.53
N LYS A 49 2.46 -0.30 -15.54
CA LYS A 49 2.30 0.83 -16.46
C LYS A 49 1.73 2.04 -15.74
N LEU A 50 0.67 1.85 -14.94
CA LEU A 50 0.02 2.91 -14.16
C LEU A 50 1.02 3.62 -13.24
N CYS A 51 1.92 2.87 -12.60
CA CYS A 51 2.90 3.43 -11.68
C CYS A 51 4.25 3.77 -12.34
N SER A 52 4.42 3.57 -13.65
CA SER A 52 5.70 3.76 -14.36
C SER A 52 6.89 3.04 -13.69
N LEU A 53 6.67 1.79 -13.26
CA LEU A 53 7.67 0.98 -12.56
C LEU A 53 8.31 -0.05 -13.49
N THR A 54 9.46 -0.57 -13.06
CA THR A 54 10.04 -1.80 -13.60
C THR A 54 9.52 -3.01 -12.83
N ASP A 55 9.62 -4.21 -13.39
CA ASP A 55 9.17 -5.46 -12.75
C ASP A 55 9.83 -5.66 -11.37
N GLY A 56 11.14 -5.37 -11.28
CA GLY A 56 11.90 -5.48 -10.04
C GLY A 56 11.46 -4.48 -8.97
N ASN A 57 11.23 -3.21 -9.35
CA ASN A 57 10.75 -2.20 -8.41
C ASN A 57 9.33 -2.52 -7.94
N LEU A 58 8.43 -2.86 -8.87
CA LEU A 58 7.06 -3.23 -8.52
C LEU A 58 7.04 -4.45 -7.59
N SER A 59 7.82 -5.49 -7.89
CA SER A 59 7.91 -6.67 -7.02
C SER A 59 8.41 -6.34 -5.62
N ARG A 60 9.43 -5.49 -5.49
CA ARG A 60 9.96 -5.06 -4.19
C ARG A 60 8.93 -4.27 -3.39
N HIS A 61 8.23 -3.33 -4.03
CA HIS A 61 7.18 -2.56 -3.36
C HIS A 61 5.99 -3.44 -2.95
N LEU A 62 5.54 -4.34 -3.82
CA LEU A 62 4.46 -5.29 -3.50
C LEU A 62 4.82 -6.20 -2.34
N GLN A 63 6.06 -6.74 -2.29
CA GLN A 63 6.53 -7.52 -1.14
C GLN A 63 6.53 -6.73 0.16
N ALA A 64 6.96 -5.46 0.12
CA ALA A 64 6.94 -4.60 1.30
C ALA A 64 5.51 -4.30 1.76
N LEU A 65 4.59 -4.03 0.83
CA LEU A 65 3.19 -3.77 1.14
C LEU A 65 2.45 -5.02 1.64
N GLU A 66 2.73 -6.19 1.05
CA GLU A 66 2.15 -7.48 1.44
C GLU A 66 2.60 -7.89 2.85
N LYS A 67 3.88 -7.69 3.18
CA LYS A 67 4.41 -7.96 4.53
C LYS A 67 3.69 -7.18 5.62
N GLU A 68 3.20 -5.99 5.30
CA GLU A 68 2.50 -5.09 6.22
C GLU A 68 0.97 -5.28 6.13
N GLY A 69 0.50 -6.26 5.34
CA GLY A 69 -0.92 -6.59 5.19
C GLY A 69 -1.74 -5.53 4.44
N LEU A 70 -1.09 -4.64 3.68
CA LEU A 70 -1.78 -3.57 2.95
C LEU A 70 -2.29 -4.00 1.57
N VAL A 71 -1.74 -5.07 1.01
CA VAL A 71 -2.16 -5.63 -0.28
C VAL A 71 -2.08 -7.15 -0.23
N GLU A 72 -2.88 -7.82 -1.05
CA GLU A 72 -2.75 -9.25 -1.33
C GLU A 72 -2.25 -9.46 -2.76
N VAL A 73 -1.36 -10.43 -2.96
CA VAL A 73 -0.83 -10.77 -4.30
C VAL A 73 -1.22 -12.19 -4.68
N TRP A 74 -2.17 -12.33 -5.61
CA TRP A 74 -2.57 -13.63 -6.12
C TRP A 74 -1.72 -14.06 -7.32
N LYS A 75 -1.04 -15.20 -7.20
CA LYS A 75 -0.34 -15.84 -8.31
C LYS A 75 -1.29 -16.80 -9.02
N GLY A 76 -1.90 -16.35 -10.12
CA GLY A 76 -2.72 -17.21 -10.96
C GLY A 76 -1.86 -18.20 -11.75
N PHE A 77 -2.00 -19.51 -11.50
CA PHE A 77 -1.58 -20.53 -12.46
C PHE A 77 -2.58 -20.53 -13.61
N HIS A 78 -2.39 -19.66 -14.61
CA HIS A 78 -3.20 -19.68 -15.82
C HIS A 78 -2.85 -20.92 -16.64
N LYS A 79 -3.52 -22.05 -16.37
CA LYS A 79 -3.54 -23.30 -17.14
C LYS A 79 -2.22 -23.68 -17.84
N ARG A 80 -1.26 -24.18 -17.05
CA ARG A 80 -0.15 -25.02 -17.53
C ARG A 80 0.56 -24.49 -18.79
N ARG A 81 1.31 -23.40 -18.68
CA ARG A 81 2.58 -23.27 -19.41
C ARG A 81 3.61 -22.65 -18.45
N PRO A 82 4.83 -23.22 -18.39
CA PRO A 82 5.85 -22.81 -17.44
C PRO A 82 6.27 -21.36 -17.64
#